data_AF-A0A258SPG3-F1
#
_entry.id   AF-A0A258SPG3-F1
#
_cell.length_a   1.000
_cell.length_b   1.000
_cell.length_c   1.000
_cell.angle_alpha   90.00
_cell.angle_beta   90.00
_cell.angle_gamma   90.00
#
_symmetry.space_group_name_H-M   'P 1'
#
loop_
_entity.id
_entity.type
_entity.pdbx_description
1 polymer ?
#
loop_
_entity_poly.entity_id
_entity_poly.type
_entity_poly.pdbx_seq_one_letter_code
_entity_poly.pdbx_strand_id
1 'polypeptide(L)'
;MDETTRAAFERLLTITRSDTGQSRRVAGFILAWWNAIDLGSFDIADLFAVDEAIAHDMATVFAYVAGRPVAEYQPKRCDARSGLSPTVRLLAADPRLSCIRPLSTISTITA
;
A
#
# COMPACT_ATOMS: atom_id res chain seq x y z
N MET A 1 9.31 -3.35 11.85
CA MET A 1 10.23 -3.26 10.70
C MET A 1 11.61 -3.18 11.28
N ASP A 2 12.53 -4.04 10.84
CA ASP A 2 13.93 -3.99 11.21
C ASP A 2 14.62 -2.74 10.64
N GLU A 3 15.79 -2.40 11.17
CA GLU A 3 16.51 -1.17 10.85
C GLU A 3 16.92 -1.08 9.37
N THR A 4 17.34 -2.19 8.78
CA THR A 4 17.75 -2.27 7.37
C THR A 4 16.55 -2.04 6.45
N THR A 5 15.43 -2.72 6.72
CA THR A 5 14.19 -2.51 5.96
C THR A 5 13.66 -1.09 6.13
N ARG A 6 13.73 -0.52 7.34
CA ARG A 6 13.32 0.86 7.60
C ARG A 6 14.14 1.85 6.76
N ALA A 7 15.46 1.70 6.76
CA ALA A 7 16.34 2.55 5.96
C ALA A 7 16.08 2.42 4.45
N ALA A 8 15.83 1.20 3.95
CA ALA A 8 15.44 0.96 2.57
C ALA A 8 14.12 1.68 2.23
N PHE A 9 13.12 1.54 3.09
CA PHE A 9 11.83 2.19 2.90
C PHE A 9 11.93 3.72 2.91
N GLU A 10 12.74 4.31 3.79
CA GLU A 10 12.99 5.76 3.82
C GLU A 10 13.67 6.28 2.56
N ARG A 11 14.60 5.50 1.97
CA ARG A 11 15.19 5.82 0.67
C ARG A 11 14.13 5.82 -0.44
N LEU A 12 13.28 4.80 -0.49
CA LEU A 12 12.17 4.74 -1.45
C LEU A 12 11.23 5.93 -1.31
N LEU A 13 10.84 6.31 -0.07
CA LEU A 13 10.04 7.50 0.19
C LEU A 13 10.72 8.78 -0.30
N THR A 14 12.03 8.88 -0.17
CA THR A 14 12.78 10.03 -0.69
C THR A 14 12.73 10.07 -2.21
N ILE A 15 12.89 8.93 -2.88
CA ILE A 15 12.81 8.79 -4.35
C ILE A 15 11.42 9.20 -4.86
N THR A 16 10.33 8.81 -4.17
CA THR A 16 8.96 9.17 -4.59
C THR A 16 8.68 10.68 -4.64
N ARG A 17 9.50 11.50 -3.96
CA ARG A 17 9.36 12.97 -3.99
C ARG A 17 9.98 13.60 -5.23
N SER A 18 10.72 12.82 -6.02
CA SER A 18 11.29 13.27 -7.30
C SER A 18 10.26 13.12 -8.43
N ASP A 19 10.45 13.83 -9.54
CA ASP A 19 9.57 13.76 -10.72
C ASP A 19 10.25 13.00 -11.88
N THR A 20 10.61 11.73 -11.64
CA THR A 20 11.26 10.87 -12.63
C THR A 20 10.35 9.70 -13.00
N GLY A 21 10.66 9.03 -14.13
CA GLY A 21 9.93 7.80 -14.50
C GLY A 21 10.06 6.70 -13.43
N GLN A 22 11.20 6.65 -12.73
CA GLN A 22 11.45 5.69 -11.66
C GLN A 22 10.69 6.04 -10.37
N SER A 23 10.58 7.32 -10.01
CA SER A 23 9.83 7.74 -8.82
C SER A 23 8.35 7.37 -8.89
N ARG A 24 7.76 7.45 -10.08
CA ARG A 24 6.37 7.02 -10.32
C ARG A 24 6.17 5.53 -10.06
N ARG A 25 7.12 4.68 -10.49
CA ARG A 25 7.07 3.23 -10.26
C ARG A 25 7.24 2.89 -8.79
N VAL A 26 8.18 3.56 -8.12
CA VAL A 26 8.38 3.42 -6.65
C VAL A 26 7.13 3.85 -5.88
N ALA A 27 6.48 4.94 -6.29
CA ALA A 27 5.23 5.38 -5.68
C ALA A 27 4.10 4.35 -5.88
N GLY A 28 4.00 3.76 -7.07
CA GLY A 28 3.06 2.68 -7.37
C GLY A 28 3.24 1.48 -6.44
N PHE A 29 4.48 1.05 -6.21
CA PHE A 29 4.78 -0.02 -5.24
C PHE A 29 4.34 0.32 -3.81
N ILE A 30 4.69 1.50 -3.30
CA ILE A 30 4.35 1.91 -1.92
C ILE A 30 2.83 2.00 -1.75
N LEU A 31 2.12 2.53 -2.75
CA LEU A 31 0.65 2.63 -2.72
C LEU A 31 -0.01 1.26 -2.81
N ALA A 32 0.50 0.37 -3.68
CA ALA A 32 0.00 -1.00 -3.82
C ALA A 32 0.18 -1.80 -2.54
N TRP A 33 1.32 -1.61 -1.85
CA TRP A 33 1.53 -2.19 -0.54
C TRP A 33 0.50 -1.70 0.49
N TRP A 34 0.16 -0.42 0.48
CA TRP A 34 -0.82 0.14 1.42
C TRP A 34 -2.25 -0.30 1.12
N ASN A 35 -2.68 -0.28 -0.14
CA ASN A 35 -3.97 -0.78 -0.61
C ASN A 35 -4.01 -0.82 -2.14
N ALA A 36 -3.72 -1.98 -2.74
CA ALA A 36 -3.72 -2.12 -4.19
C ALA A 36 -5.09 -1.95 -4.87
N ILE A 37 -6.19 -2.20 -4.16
CA ILE A 37 -7.55 -2.11 -4.72
C ILE A 37 -7.94 -0.65 -4.96
N ASP A 38 -7.65 0.22 -3.99
CA ASP A 38 -8.08 1.62 -4.02
C ASP A 38 -6.97 2.59 -4.47
N LEU A 39 -5.69 2.25 -4.25
CA LEU A 39 -4.56 3.17 -4.48
C LEU A 39 -3.70 2.79 -5.70
N GLY A 40 -4.03 1.70 -6.38
CA GLY A 40 -3.37 1.24 -7.58
C GLY A 40 -2.51 0.00 -7.37
N SER A 41 -2.43 -0.83 -8.41
CA SER A 41 -1.62 -2.05 -8.42
C SER A 41 -0.17 -1.77 -8.79
N PHE A 42 0.71 -2.67 -8.36
CA PHE A 42 2.11 -2.71 -8.78
C PHE A 42 2.34 -3.89 -9.73
N ASP A 43 2.99 -3.65 -10.86
CA ASP A 43 3.41 -4.71 -11.78
C ASP A 43 4.84 -5.13 -11.42
N ILE A 44 5.09 -6.44 -11.28
CA ILE A 44 6.45 -6.95 -11.04
C ILE A 44 7.40 -6.54 -12.17
N ALA A 45 6.89 -6.35 -13.40
CA ALA A 45 7.67 -5.84 -14.53
C ALA A 45 8.28 -4.44 -14.26
N ASP A 46 7.70 -3.65 -13.35
CA ASP A 46 8.24 -2.34 -12.98
C ASP A 46 9.60 -2.42 -12.30
N LEU A 47 9.98 -3.57 -11.72
CA LEU A 47 11.31 -3.79 -11.14
C LEU A 47 12.42 -3.76 -12.20
N PHE A 48 12.14 -4.14 -13.45
CA PHE A 48 13.11 -4.10 -14.55
C PHE A 48 13.33 -2.68 -15.10
N ALA A 49 12.50 -1.72 -14.69
CA ALA A 49 12.51 -0.35 -15.19
C ALA A 49 13.03 0.67 -14.17
N VAL A 50 13.56 0.20 -13.04
CA VAL A 50 14.22 1.02 -12.00
C VAL A 50 15.69 0.59 -11.87
N ASP A 51 16.50 1.46 -11.26
CA ASP A 51 17.89 1.12 -10.99
C ASP A 51 18.00 -0.07 -10.02
N GLU A 52 19.05 -0.87 -10.16
CA GLU A 52 19.29 -2.08 -9.37
C GLU A 52 19.20 -1.84 -7.86
N ALA A 53 19.78 -0.73 -7.38
CA ALA A 53 19.72 -0.36 -5.96
C ALA A 53 18.28 -0.11 -5.48
N ILE A 54 17.45 0.51 -6.32
CA ILE A 54 16.04 0.78 -6.03
C ILE A 54 15.26 -0.54 -6.02
N ALA A 55 15.49 -1.41 -7.01
CA ALA A 55 14.87 -2.73 -7.07
C ALA A 55 15.21 -3.57 -5.82
N HIS A 56 16.45 -3.51 -5.34
CA HIS A 56 16.87 -4.22 -4.13
C HIS A 56 16.19 -3.67 -2.86
N ASP A 57 16.04 -2.36 -2.75
CA ASP A 57 15.30 -1.72 -1.67
C ASP A 57 13.82 -2.14 -1.69
N MET A 58 13.19 -2.17 -2.87
CA MET A 58 11.81 -2.65 -3.04
C MET A 58 11.67 -4.12 -2.65
N ALA A 59 12.61 -4.97 -3.04
CA ALA A 59 12.63 -6.39 -2.68
C ALA A 59 12.81 -6.60 -1.17
N THR A 60 13.62 -5.78 -0.50
CA THR A 60 13.81 -5.82 0.95
C THR A 60 12.50 -5.54 1.69
N VAL A 61 11.78 -4.49 1.28
CA VAL A 61 10.46 -4.18 1.85
C VAL A 61 9.45 -5.27 1.53
N PHE A 62 9.46 -5.81 0.31
CA PHE A 62 8.57 -6.90 -0.08
C PHE A 62 8.82 -8.17 0.76
N ALA A 63 10.07 -8.55 0.98
CA ALA A 63 10.43 -9.69 1.83
C ALA A 63 9.97 -9.50 3.28
N TYR A 64 10.10 -8.28 3.81
CA TYR A 64 9.59 -7.93 5.13
C TYR A 64 8.06 -8.09 5.23
N VAL A 65 7.32 -7.67 4.20
CA VAL A 65 5.86 -7.82 4.15
C VAL A 65 5.46 -9.29 4.01
N ALA A 66 6.15 -10.06 3.16
CA ALA A 66 5.92 -11.49 2.98
C ALA A 66 6.13 -12.29 4.28
N GLY A 67 6.99 -11.82 5.18
CA GLY A 67 7.21 -12.41 6.50
C GLY A 67 6.09 -12.15 7.51
N ARG A 68 5.05 -11.37 7.18
CA ARG A 68 3.96 -11.06 8.10
C ARG A 68 2.72 -11.94 7.87
N PRO A 69 2.11 -12.48 8.93
CA PRO A 69 0.96 -13.38 8.82
C PRO A 69 -0.35 -12.65 8.48
N VAL A 70 -0.40 -11.33 8.69
CA VAL A 70 -1.59 -10.51 8.47
C VAL A 70 -1.17 -9.18 7.85
N ALA A 71 -1.91 -8.75 6.83
CA ALA A 71 -1.81 -7.39 6.32
C ALA A 71 -2.33 -6.42 7.39
N GLU A 72 -1.42 -5.66 7.98
CA GLU A 72 -1.72 -4.70 9.04
C GLU A 72 -2.30 -3.42 8.42
N TYR A 73 -3.55 -3.49 7.98
CA TYR A 73 -4.31 -2.31 7.61
C TYR A 73 -4.67 -1.55 8.88
N GLN A 74 -4.46 -0.23 8.92
CA GLN A 74 -5.15 0.57 9.91
C GLN A 74 -6.65 0.30 9.73
N PRO A 75 -7.38 -0.11 10.79
CA PRO A 75 -8.81 -0.22 10.67
C PRO A 75 -9.30 1.15 10.22
N LYS A 76 -9.95 1.20 9.06
CA LYS A 76 -10.80 2.35 8.71
C LYS A 76 -11.73 2.48 9.90
N ARG A 77 -11.53 3.49 10.76
CA ARG A 77 -12.51 3.81 11.79
C ARG A 77 -13.75 4.21 11.03
N CYS A 78 -14.69 3.28 10.92
CA CYS A 78 -16.08 3.56 10.59
C CYS A 78 -16.75 4.19 11.83
N ASP A 79 -16.10 5.17 12.44
CA ASP A 79 -16.63 5.94 13.55
C ASP A 79 -16.89 7.34 13.01
N ALA A 80 -18.12 7.54 12.53
CA ALA A 80 -18.59 8.85 12.14
C ALA A 80 -18.44 9.81 13.33
N ARG A 81 -17.79 10.95 13.09
CA ARG A 81 -17.61 12.11 13.99
C ARG A 81 -16.62 11.84 15.14
N SER A 82 -15.34 12.21 14.99
CA SER A 82 -14.82 13.23 15.93
C SER A 82 -13.47 13.87 15.57
N GLY A 83 -12.81 13.55 14.45
CA GLY A 83 -11.38 13.89 14.32
C GLY A 83 -10.82 14.46 13.01
N LEU A 84 -11.62 14.67 11.95
CA LEU A 84 -11.06 15.02 10.63
C LEU A 84 -11.22 16.50 10.26
N SER A 85 -10.10 17.10 9.83
CA SER A 85 -9.99 18.45 9.27
C SER A 85 -10.98 18.67 8.10
N PRO A 86 -11.57 19.86 7.93
CA PRO A 86 -12.60 20.14 6.93
C PRO A 86 -12.22 19.75 5.49
N THR A 87 -10.93 19.81 5.14
CA THR A 87 -10.42 19.47 3.81
C THR A 87 -10.54 17.98 3.50
N VAL A 88 -10.36 17.11 4.51
CA VAL A 88 -10.48 15.65 4.34
C VAL A 88 -11.95 15.21 4.28
N ARG A 89 -12.87 15.99 4.86
CA ARG A 89 -14.33 15.75 4.72
C ARG A 89 -14.82 15.90 3.29
N LEU A 90 -14.24 16.80 2.51
CA LEU A 90 -14.67 17.02 1.12
C LEU A 90 -14.29 15.84 0.21
N LEU A 91 -13.17 15.17 0.52
CA LEU A 91 -12.68 14.01 -0.25
C LEU A 91 -13.42 12.71 0.11
N ALA A 92 -13.93 12.59 1.34
CA ALA A 92 -14.64 11.41 1.83
C ALA A 92 -16.14 11.38 1.48
N ALA A 93 -16.67 12.43 0.84
CA ALA A 93 -18.08 12.53 0.45
C ALA A 93 -18.38 11.92 -0.93
N ASP A 94 -17.51 11.04 -1.45
CA ASP A 94 -17.76 10.34 -2.71
C ASP A 94 -18.72 9.15 -2.50
N PRO A 95 -19.94 9.18 -3.05
CA PRO A 95 -20.94 8.13 -2.87
C PRO A 95 -20.59 6.81 -3.58
N ARG A 96 -19.50 6.73 -4.34
CA ARG A 96 -19.10 5.49 -5.05
C ARG A 96 -18.46 4.42 -4.16
N LEU A 97 -18.14 4.72 -2.91
CA LEU A 97 -17.45 3.80 -1.99
C LEU A 97 -18.38 3.01 -1.05
N SER A 98 -19.72 3.07 -1.23
CA SER A 98 -20.70 2.46 -0.31
C SER A 98 -20.92 0.94 -0.45
N CYS A 99 -20.32 0.26 -1.44
CA CYS A 99 -20.82 -1.05 -1.91
C CYS A 99 -19.89 -2.26 -1.76
N ILE A 100 -18.89 -2.26 -0.86
CA ILE A 100 -18.06 -3.47 -0.65
C ILE A 100 -18.45 -4.15 0.67
N ARG A 101 -19.32 -5.16 0.57
CA ARG A 101 -19.66 -6.12 1.65
C ARG A 101 -18.48 -7.06 1.91
N PRO A 102 -18.22 -7.48 3.17
CA PRO A 102 -17.21 -8.50 3.45
C PRO A 102 -17.71 -9.90 3.07
N LEU A 103 -16.88 -10.64 2.33
CA LEU A 103 -17.02 -12.09 2.09
C LEU A 103 -16.62 -12.85 3.35
N SER A 104 -17.59 -13.15 4.21
CA SER A 104 -17.41 -14.07 5.35
C SER A 104 -18.43 -15.21 5.31
N THR A 105 -18.39 -16.05 4.27
CA THR A 105 -18.96 -17.40 4.33
C THR A 105 -18.34 -18.32 3.27
N ILE A 106 -17.29 -19.06 3.63
CA ILE A 106 -17.07 -20.41 3.08
C ILE A 106 -16.89 -21.32 4.29
N SER A 107 -18.02 -21.87 4.74
CA SER A 107 -18.04 -23.06 5.58
C SER A 107 -17.52 -24.25 4.78
N THR A 108 -16.72 -25.08 5.43
CA THR A 108 -16.76 -26.55 5.39
C THR A 108 -17.12 -27.20 4.04
N ILE A 109 -16.12 -27.78 3.36
CA ILE A 109 -16.35 -28.92 2.47
C ILE A 109 -15.69 -30.15 3.09
N THR A 110 -16.59 -31.04 3.50
CA THR A 110 -16.44 -32.42 3.96
C THR A 110 -15.62 -33.29 2.99
N ALA A 111 -14.85 -34.22 3.56
CA ALA A 111 -14.56 -35.54 2.98
C ALA A 111 -15.32 -36.59 3.80
#